data_AF-A0A2T4T3M0-F1
#
_entry.id   AF-A0A2T4T3M0-F1
#
_cell.length_a   1.000
_cell.length_b   1.000
_cell.length_c   1.000
_cell.angle_alpha   90.00
_cell.angle_beta   90.00
_cell.angle_gamma   90.00
#
_symmetry.space_group_name_H-M   'P 1'
#
loop_
_entity.id
_entity.type
_entity.pdbx_description
1 polymer ?
#
loop_
_entity_poly.entity_id
_entity_poly.type
_entity_poly.pdbx_seq_one_letter_code
_entity_poly.pdbx_strand_id
1 'polypeptide(L)'
;MKRRSFLFLFVISVLLLACNEGVKNPNTTLTLESYARFKEAAYQLDEGKIKTELLKLVHEDTDSMTADYRARSYYLRNKTFLWLDRQGVDRRADSVVSYIKDVEQMGFSREKFRYSQLREDLRRFHELDFDGGNTINRVAARLEYNLTKAFFRYSIGQRFGFVNPRYVLNRIDLLDDDSTKTSYRVLYDVHTDKFDKRFYRLMLDKIRHDSVASFLKEIQPTGPLYTRLKNELATVRRFSRERTRILCNMERCRWRHNDYPAMHRKYVIVNLPSFHLQAVDGDSVLDMRIGCGSNETKTPLLTSRIKRMDINPLWVLPRSIIKKDVLKHVGNADYFYSRNFFVKERKTGRVIEPAHITTEMLTSKDFLLAQKGGEGNSLGRIIFRFDNNFSVFLHDTSSKTVFRQQDRDVSHGCIRVEKPYELAVFMLEDKDKRITDKLAYSMGAQEIEPNPDLPEGEKDTLRTDMLLRSVGLKPLVPLFITYFTIYPDESGRLRQYPDIYGYDRVISHHLRNYF
;
A
#
# COMPACT_ATOMS: atom_id res chain seq x y z
N MET A 1 -46.19 34.95 -72.03
CA MET A 1 -46.89 33.79 -72.64
C MET A 1 -46.12 33.40 -73.91
N LYS A 2 -45.63 32.20 -74.20
CA LYS A 2 -45.64 30.85 -73.60
C LYS A 2 -44.26 30.26 -73.97
N ARG A 3 -43.40 29.93 -73.00
CA ARG A 3 -42.17 29.12 -73.22
C ARG A 3 -41.62 28.64 -71.87
N ARG A 4 -42.44 27.91 -71.11
CA ARG A 4 -42.02 27.21 -69.88
C ARG A 4 -42.54 25.78 -69.76
N SER A 5 -43.06 25.18 -70.84
CA SER A 5 -43.65 23.83 -70.80
C SER A 5 -42.93 22.78 -71.65
N PHE A 6 -41.76 23.09 -72.23
CA PHE A 6 -41.01 22.13 -73.06
C PHE A 6 -39.77 21.53 -72.37
N LEU A 7 -39.35 22.07 -71.22
CA LEU A 7 -38.19 21.56 -70.48
C LEU A 7 -38.54 20.52 -69.41
N PHE A 8 -39.83 20.38 -69.04
CA PHE A 8 -40.27 19.45 -68.01
C PHE A 8 -40.72 18.08 -68.56
N LEU A 9 -41.07 17.99 -69.86
CA LEU A 9 -41.42 16.72 -70.50
C LEU A 9 -40.20 15.95 -71.06
N PHE A 10 -39.08 16.63 -71.33
CA PHE A 10 -37.85 15.96 -71.82
C PHE A 10 -37.03 15.33 -70.68
N VAL A 11 -37.16 15.84 -69.45
CA VAL A 11 -36.46 15.29 -68.28
C VAL A 11 -37.15 14.03 -67.72
N ILE A 12 -38.45 13.86 -67.94
CA ILE A 12 -39.19 12.66 -67.49
C ILE A 12 -39.03 11.48 -68.46
N SER A 13 -38.80 11.71 -69.76
CA SER A 13 -38.57 10.62 -70.72
C SER A 13 -37.13 10.09 -70.70
N VAL A 14 -36.16 10.85 -70.20
CA VAL A 14 -34.76 10.39 -70.04
C VAL A 14 -34.53 9.69 -68.69
N LEU A 15 -35.38 9.95 -67.68
CA LEU A 15 -35.34 9.23 -66.39
C LEU A 15 -36.04 7.86 -66.40
N LEU A 16 -36.81 7.53 -67.45
CA LEU A 16 -37.44 6.21 -67.61
C LEU A 16 -36.72 5.28 -68.60
N LEU A 17 -35.62 5.72 -69.21
CA LEU A 17 -34.78 4.90 -70.12
C LEU A 17 -33.37 4.61 -69.58
N ALA A 18 -33.08 4.99 -68.33
CA ALA A 18 -31.81 4.66 -67.65
C ALA A 18 -31.97 3.61 -66.53
N CYS A 19 -33.04 2.81 -66.58
CA CYS A 19 -33.22 1.63 -65.74
C CYS A 19 -33.46 0.40 -66.62
N ASN A 20 -32.48 0.01 -67.45
CA ASN A 20 -32.48 -1.36 -67.96
C ASN A 20 -31.10 -1.91 -68.39
N GLU A 21 -30.05 -1.52 -67.67
CA GLU A 21 -28.87 -2.38 -67.54
C GLU A 21 -28.60 -2.54 -66.06
N GLY A 22 -29.40 -3.40 -65.42
CA GLY A 22 -28.95 -3.99 -64.17
C GLY A 22 -27.61 -4.65 -64.47
N VAL A 23 -26.52 -4.07 -63.97
CA VAL A 23 -25.22 -4.74 -63.92
C VAL A 23 -25.50 -6.08 -63.26
N LYS A 24 -25.59 -7.15 -64.08
CA LYS A 24 -25.81 -8.49 -63.56
C LYS A 24 -24.70 -8.69 -62.55
N ASN A 25 -25.07 -8.88 -61.29
CA ASN A 25 -24.12 -9.22 -60.26
C ASN A 25 -23.33 -10.42 -60.81
N PRO A 26 -22.03 -10.28 -61.13
CA PRO A 26 -21.26 -11.36 -61.74
C PRO A 26 -21.14 -12.58 -60.82
N ASN A 27 -21.58 -12.43 -59.57
CA ASN A 27 -21.57 -13.42 -58.51
C ASN A 27 -22.91 -14.15 -58.34
N THR A 28 -23.87 -14.07 -59.28
CA THR A 28 -25.15 -14.82 -59.18
C THR A 28 -24.98 -16.34 -59.19
N THR A 29 -23.82 -16.84 -59.60
CA THR A 29 -23.45 -18.26 -59.60
C THR A 29 -22.55 -18.66 -58.43
N LEU A 30 -22.17 -17.72 -57.56
CA LEU A 30 -21.43 -18.03 -56.33
C LEU A 30 -22.40 -18.53 -55.27
N THR A 31 -22.53 -19.85 -55.18
CA THR A 31 -23.19 -20.51 -54.05
C THR A 31 -22.17 -20.73 -52.92
N LEU A 32 -22.64 -20.98 -51.69
CA LEU A 32 -21.76 -21.37 -50.57
C LEU A 32 -20.92 -22.63 -50.91
N GLU A 33 -21.39 -23.48 -51.83
CA GLU A 33 -20.63 -24.63 -52.37
C GLU A 33 -19.46 -24.20 -53.26
N SER A 34 -19.56 -23.07 -53.99
CA SER A 34 -18.44 -22.52 -54.76
C SER A 34 -17.25 -22.14 -53.86
N TYR A 35 -17.53 -21.81 -52.60
CA TYR A 35 -16.52 -21.56 -51.56
C TYR A 35 -16.16 -22.80 -50.74
N ALA A 36 -16.82 -23.95 -50.94
CA ALA A 36 -16.49 -25.18 -50.23
C ALA A 36 -15.06 -25.67 -50.55
N ARG A 37 -14.55 -25.39 -51.76
CA ARG A 37 -13.14 -25.66 -52.15
C ARG A 37 -12.13 -24.70 -51.52
N PHE A 38 -12.57 -23.57 -50.95
CA PHE A 38 -11.73 -22.65 -50.18
C PHE A 38 -11.72 -22.97 -48.67
N LYS A 39 -12.52 -23.94 -48.21
CA LYS A 39 -12.45 -24.44 -46.83
C LYS A 39 -11.31 -25.44 -46.72
N GLU A 40 -10.09 -24.94 -46.52
CA GLU A 40 -9.00 -25.77 -46.08
C GLU A 40 -9.24 -26.21 -44.63
N ALA A 41 -9.35 -27.52 -44.40
CA ALA A 41 -9.55 -28.08 -43.06
C ALA A 41 -8.45 -27.68 -42.07
N ALA A 42 -7.27 -27.31 -42.56
CA ALA A 42 -6.14 -26.79 -41.78
C ALA A 42 -6.44 -25.43 -41.13
N TYR A 43 -7.33 -24.62 -41.70
CA TYR A 43 -7.70 -23.28 -41.22
C TYR A 43 -9.09 -23.22 -40.57
N GLN A 44 -9.70 -24.39 -40.29
CA GLN A 44 -11.00 -24.43 -39.63
C GLN A 44 -10.86 -24.41 -38.11
N LEU A 45 -11.43 -23.38 -37.48
CA LEU A 45 -11.61 -23.31 -36.04
C LEU A 45 -12.69 -24.32 -35.60
N ASP A 46 -12.33 -25.19 -34.67
CA ASP A 46 -13.15 -26.22 -34.06
C ASP A 46 -13.17 -26.00 -32.55
N GLU A 47 -14.32 -25.56 -32.04
CA GLU A 47 -14.51 -25.25 -30.63
C GLU A 47 -14.17 -26.42 -29.70
N GLY A 48 -14.49 -27.65 -30.10
CA GLY A 48 -14.21 -28.85 -29.30
C GLY A 48 -12.71 -29.13 -29.19
N LYS A 49 -11.99 -29.04 -30.32
CA LYS A 49 -10.53 -29.19 -30.36
C LYS A 49 -9.84 -28.08 -29.57
N ILE A 50 -10.26 -26.83 -29.75
CA ILE A 50 -9.72 -25.68 -29.00
C ILE A 50 -9.92 -25.87 -27.50
N LYS A 51 -11.13 -26.26 -27.05
CA LYS A 51 -11.39 -26.52 -25.63
C LYS A 51 -10.53 -27.67 -25.07
N THR A 52 -10.31 -28.71 -25.87
CA THR A 52 -9.48 -29.85 -25.47
C THR A 52 -8.02 -29.42 -25.26
N GLU A 53 -7.44 -28.72 -26.23
CA GLU A 53 -6.07 -28.18 -26.12
C GLU A 53 -5.95 -27.15 -24.99
N LEU A 54 -6.96 -26.29 -24.83
CA LEU A 54 -7.01 -25.30 -23.75
C LEU A 54 -7.01 -25.97 -22.38
N LEU A 55 -7.81 -27.03 -22.20
CA LEU A 55 -7.84 -27.75 -20.94
C LEU A 55 -6.49 -28.41 -20.63
N LYS A 56 -5.75 -28.94 -21.62
CA LYS A 56 -4.39 -29.44 -21.38
C LYS A 56 -3.50 -28.34 -20.80
N LEU A 57 -3.49 -27.15 -21.40
CA LEU A 57 -2.73 -25.99 -20.89
C LEU A 57 -3.12 -25.60 -19.46
N VAL A 58 -4.41 -25.67 -19.13
CA VAL A 58 -4.93 -25.35 -17.79
C VAL A 58 -4.45 -26.37 -16.74
N HIS A 59 -4.40 -27.66 -17.08
CA HIS A 59 -3.96 -28.72 -16.17
C HIS A 59 -2.43 -28.77 -16.02
N GLU A 60 -1.68 -28.41 -17.06
CA GLU A 60 -0.22 -28.30 -17.03
C GLU A 60 0.27 -27.04 -16.28
N ASP A 61 -0.60 -26.04 -16.09
CA ASP A 61 -0.24 -24.79 -15.43
C ASP A 61 -0.13 -24.93 -13.90
N THR A 62 1.11 -24.93 -13.41
CA THR A 62 1.45 -25.04 -11.99
C THR A 62 1.61 -23.70 -11.27
N ASP A 63 1.45 -22.56 -11.95
CA ASP A 63 1.68 -21.26 -11.32
C ASP A 63 0.66 -20.98 -10.21
N SER A 64 1.12 -20.55 -9.03
CA SER A 64 0.28 -20.46 -7.83
C SER A 64 -0.22 -19.05 -7.50
N MET A 65 0.15 -18.04 -8.29
CA MET A 65 -0.20 -16.65 -8.01
C MET A 65 -1.72 -16.44 -8.16
N THR A 66 -2.26 -15.42 -7.48
CA THR A 66 -3.71 -15.17 -7.49
C THR A 66 -4.26 -14.98 -8.91
N ALA A 67 -3.53 -14.29 -9.79
CA ALA A 67 -3.90 -14.11 -11.19
C ALA A 67 -4.01 -15.46 -11.93
N ASP A 68 -3.04 -16.35 -11.71
CA ASP A 68 -2.93 -17.64 -12.39
C ASP A 68 -4.02 -18.61 -11.93
N TYR A 69 -4.24 -18.67 -10.61
CA TYR A 69 -5.36 -19.41 -10.04
C TYR A 69 -6.69 -18.94 -10.64
N ARG A 70 -6.89 -17.62 -10.79
CA ARG A 70 -8.14 -17.07 -11.37
C ARG A 70 -8.28 -17.39 -12.85
N ALA A 71 -7.19 -17.34 -13.62
CA ALA A 71 -7.19 -17.73 -15.03
C ALA A 71 -7.56 -19.21 -15.21
N ARG A 72 -6.88 -20.13 -14.51
CA ARG A 72 -7.23 -21.56 -14.51
C ARG A 72 -8.67 -21.79 -14.12
N SER A 73 -9.06 -21.18 -13.01
CA SER A 73 -10.37 -21.43 -12.42
C SER A 73 -11.52 -20.84 -13.24
N TYR A 74 -11.26 -19.84 -14.09
CA TYR A 74 -12.20 -19.40 -15.11
C TYR A 74 -12.48 -20.56 -16.07
N TYR A 75 -11.48 -21.14 -16.72
CA TYR A 75 -11.67 -22.16 -17.75
C TYR A 75 -12.08 -23.54 -17.23
N LEU A 76 -11.73 -23.88 -15.99
CA LEU A 76 -12.23 -25.10 -15.34
C LEU A 76 -13.74 -25.04 -15.06
N ARG A 77 -14.30 -23.84 -14.83
CA ARG A 77 -15.70 -23.65 -14.43
C ARG A 77 -16.59 -23.11 -15.54
N ASN A 78 -16.05 -22.20 -16.34
CA ASN A 78 -16.73 -21.48 -17.40
C ASN A 78 -16.03 -21.81 -18.73
N LYS A 79 -16.82 -22.25 -19.72
CA LYS A 79 -16.31 -22.76 -21.00
C LYS A 79 -16.41 -21.76 -22.15
N THR A 80 -16.73 -20.50 -21.86
CA THR A 80 -16.84 -19.45 -22.91
C THR A 80 -15.49 -18.80 -23.17
N PHE A 81 -15.13 -18.69 -24.44
CA PHE A 81 -13.95 -17.95 -24.86
C PHE A 81 -14.09 -16.46 -24.54
N LEU A 82 -12.97 -15.84 -24.20
CA LEU A 82 -12.81 -14.43 -23.83
C LEU A 82 -12.20 -13.62 -24.97
N TRP A 83 -11.29 -14.22 -25.72
CA TRP A 83 -10.49 -13.56 -26.76
C TRP A 83 -10.77 -14.12 -28.15
N LEU A 84 -11.45 -15.26 -28.24
CA LEU A 84 -11.87 -15.87 -29.50
C LEU A 84 -13.35 -15.61 -29.78
N ASP A 85 -13.67 -15.24 -31.02
CA ASP A 85 -15.02 -15.21 -31.56
C ASP A 85 -15.12 -15.99 -32.88
N ARG A 86 -16.22 -15.83 -33.62
CA ARG A 86 -16.43 -16.52 -34.91
C ARG A 86 -15.49 -16.04 -36.02
N GLN A 87 -14.86 -14.87 -35.85
CA GLN A 87 -13.95 -14.23 -36.80
C GLN A 87 -12.48 -14.51 -36.45
N GLY A 88 -12.21 -15.04 -35.26
CA GLY A 88 -10.90 -15.47 -34.82
C GLY A 88 -10.48 -14.79 -33.52
N VAL A 89 -9.23 -14.35 -33.45
CA VAL A 89 -8.69 -13.66 -32.27
C VAL A 89 -9.10 -12.20 -32.34
N ASP A 90 -9.71 -11.73 -31.25
CA ASP A 90 -10.21 -10.37 -31.15
C ASP A 90 -9.06 -9.34 -31.07
N ARG A 91 -9.22 -8.20 -31.77
CA ARG A 91 -8.26 -7.07 -31.82
C ARG A 91 -7.80 -6.55 -30.45
N ARG A 92 -8.55 -6.80 -29.38
CA ARG A 92 -8.19 -6.45 -28.00
C ARG A 92 -6.96 -7.21 -27.51
N ALA A 93 -6.64 -8.35 -28.14
CA ALA A 93 -5.42 -9.10 -27.89
C ALA A 93 -4.17 -8.22 -28.12
N ASP A 94 -4.15 -7.43 -29.19
CA ASP A 94 -3.04 -6.53 -29.50
C ASP A 94 -2.84 -5.46 -28.42
N SER A 95 -3.93 -4.99 -27.82
CA SER A 95 -3.86 -4.05 -26.68
C SER A 95 -3.14 -4.68 -25.50
N VAL A 96 -3.51 -5.91 -25.11
CA VAL A 96 -2.83 -6.63 -24.02
C VAL A 96 -1.34 -6.79 -24.35
N VAL A 97 -1.03 -7.28 -25.56
CA VAL A 97 0.35 -7.53 -26.02
C VAL A 97 1.19 -6.25 -26.03
N SER A 98 0.60 -5.11 -26.41
CA SER A 98 1.27 -3.81 -26.36
C SER A 98 1.64 -3.41 -24.93
N TYR A 99 0.76 -3.62 -23.95
CA TYR A 99 1.07 -3.27 -22.54
C TYR A 99 2.09 -4.22 -21.92
N ILE A 100 2.03 -5.52 -22.23
CA ILE A 100 2.99 -6.49 -21.67
C ILE A 100 4.38 -6.39 -22.30
N LYS A 101 4.51 -5.84 -23.52
CA LYS A 101 5.80 -5.52 -24.13
C LYS A 101 6.66 -4.65 -23.20
N ASP A 102 6.03 -3.72 -22.49
CA ASP A 102 6.72 -2.73 -21.66
C ASP A 102 6.87 -3.14 -20.19
N VAL A 103 6.54 -4.37 -19.80
CA VAL A 103 6.69 -4.86 -18.41
C VAL A 103 8.14 -4.84 -17.91
N GLU A 104 9.12 -4.87 -18.81
CA GLU A 104 10.54 -4.72 -18.46
C GLU A 104 10.87 -3.32 -17.93
N GLN A 105 10.13 -2.29 -18.36
CA GLN A 105 10.29 -0.93 -17.84
C GLN A 105 9.88 -0.83 -16.37
N MET A 106 9.09 -1.78 -15.86
CA MET A 106 8.79 -1.92 -14.44
C MET A 106 9.57 -3.06 -13.77
N GLY A 107 10.57 -3.58 -14.47
CA GLY A 107 11.56 -4.53 -13.98
C GLY A 107 11.16 -5.99 -14.02
N PHE A 108 10.07 -6.35 -14.70
CA PHE A 108 9.62 -7.74 -14.80
C PHE A 108 10.00 -8.37 -16.15
N SER A 109 10.15 -9.70 -16.13
CA SER A 109 10.44 -10.48 -17.32
C SER A 109 9.21 -10.62 -18.21
N ARG A 110 9.37 -10.37 -19.52
CA ARG A 110 8.30 -10.57 -20.51
C ARG A 110 7.81 -12.02 -20.57
N GLU A 111 8.67 -12.99 -20.27
CA GLU A 111 8.31 -14.42 -20.23
C GLU A 111 7.27 -14.71 -19.15
N LYS A 112 7.36 -14.01 -18.01
CA LYS A 112 6.36 -14.09 -16.93
C LYS A 112 5.01 -13.50 -17.33
N PHE A 113 4.92 -12.81 -18.46
CA PHE A 113 3.66 -12.34 -19.06
C PHE A 113 3.36 -13.03 -20.39
N ARG A 114 4.03 -14.16 -20.70
CA ARG A 114 3.83 -14.96 -21.93
C ARG A 114 4.05 -14.19 -23.23
N TYR A 115 4.80 -13.10 -23.19
CA TYR A 115 4.91 -12.17 -24.32
C TYR A 115 5.44 -12.82 -25.60
N SER A 116 6.55 -13.58 -25.52
CA SER A 116 7.19 -14.18 -26.68
C SER A 116 6.26 -15.18 -27.37
N GLN A 117 5.59 -16.03 -26.58
CA GLN A 117 4.59 -16.98 -27.09
C GLN A 117 3.37 -16.27 -27.68
N LEU A 118 2.85 -15.23 -27.00
CA LEU A 118 1.70 -14.46 -27.49
C LEU A 118 1.99 -13.74 -28.81
N ARG A 119 3.17 -13.13 -28.93
CA ARG A 119 3.60 -12.45 -30.15
C ARG A 119 3.70 -13.43 -31.32
N GLU A 120 4.31 -14.59 -31.09
CA GLU A 120 4.47 -15.60 -32.13
C GLU A 120 3.13 -16.23 -32.52
N ASP A 121 2.28 -16.56 -31.54
CA ASP A 121 0.96 -17.12 -31.83
C ASP A 121 0.05 -16.12 -32.55
N LEU A 122 0.11 -14.82 -32.23
CA LEU A 122 -0.61 -13.78 -32.98
C LEU A 122 -0.08 -13.63 -34.40
N ARG A 123 1.25 -13.65 -34.59
CA ARG A 123 1.85 -13.64 -35.93
C ARG A 123 1.31 -14.81 -36.76
N ARG A 124 1.36 -16.03 -36.22
CA ARG A 124 0.84 -17.23 -36.89
C ARG A 124 -0.63 -17.11 -37.24
N PHE A 125 -1.43 -16.53 -36.34
CA PHE A 125 -2.85 -16.33 -36.57
C PHE A 125 -3.13 -15.31 -37.68
N HIS A 126 -2.35 -14.22 -37.74
CA HIS A 126 -2.49 -13.18 -38.77
C HIS A 126 -1.95 -13.60 -40.14
N GLU A 127 -0.85 -14.35 -40.16
CA GLU A 127 -0.17 -14.79 -41.39
C GLU A 127 -0.66 -16.16 -41.89
N LEU A 128 -1.60 -16.80 -41.16
CA LEU A 128 -2.09 -18.17 -41.41
C LEU A 128 -0.96 -19.23 -41.44
N ASP A 129 0.11 -19.00 -40.66
CA ASP A 129 1.30 -19.84 -40.58
C ASP A 129 1.11 -20.99 -39.57
N PHE A 130 0.43 -22.04 -40.01
CA PHE A 130 0.12 -23.23 -39.23
C PHE A 130 0.80 -24.48 -39.79
N ASP A 131 1.28 -25.33 -38.89
CA ASP A 131 2.01 -26.56 -39.19
C ASP A 131 1.50 -27.74 -38.33
N GLY A 132 2.05 -28.94 -38.53
CA GLY A 132 1.63 -30.14 -37.78
C GLY A 132 1.81 -30.02 -36.26
N GLY A 133 2.75 -29.22 -35.78
CA GLY A 133 2.95 -28.92 -34.36
C GLY A 133 2.10 -27.77 -33.85
N ASN A 134 1.74 -26.83 -34.71
CA ASN A 134 1.03 -25.58 -34.42
C ASN A 134 -0.24 -25.44 -35.27
N THR A 135 -1.15 -26.40 -35.16
CA THR A 135 -2.45 -26.32 -35.83
C THR A 135 -3.23 -25.07 -35.37
N ILE A 136 -4.10 -24.53 -36.22
CA ILE A 136 -4.90 -23.32 -35.91
C ILE A 136 -5.64 -23.44 -34.57
N ASN A 137 -6.19 -24.63 -34.27
CA ASN A 137 -6.92 -24.90 -33.03
C ASN A 137 -6.01 -24.89 -31.79
N ARG A 138 -4.78 -25.38 -31.92
CA ARG A 138 -3.78 -25.35 -30.84
C ARG A 138 -3.27 -23.94 -30.60
N VAL A 139 -3.00 -23.19 -31.66
CA VAL A 139 -2.61 -21.77 -31.58
C VAL A 139 -3.72 -20.95 -30.94
N ALA A 140 -4.98 -21.13 -31.37
CA ALA A 140 -6.14 -20.47 -30.78
C ALA A 140 -6.28 -20.76 -29.28
N ALA A 141 -6.12 -22.02 -28.87
CA ALA A 141 -6.15 -22.41 -27.45
C ALA A 141 -5.03 -21.75 -26.63
N ARG A 142 -3.81 -21.66 -27.18
CA ARG A 142 -2.69 -20.97 -26.54
C ARG A 142 -2.95 -19.46 -26.41
N LEU A 143 -3.46 -18.81 -27.46
CA LEU A 143 -3.83 -17.39 -27.41
C LEU A 143 -4.88 -17.12 -26.36
N GLU A 144 -5.98 -17.87 -26.38
CA GLU A 144 -7.09 -17.74 -25.44
C GLU A 144 -6.61 -17.84 -23.98
N TYR A 145 -5.80 -18.85 -23.67
CA TYR A 145 -5.32 -19.05 -22.30
C TYR A 145 -4.24 -18.05 -21.88
N ASN A 146 -3.24 -17.83 -22.74
CA ASN A 146 -2.10 -16.96 -22.40
C ASN A 146 -2.50 -15.47 -22.36
N LEU A 147 -3.45 -15.02 -23.19
CA LEU A 147 -3.98 -13.65 -23.12
C LEU A 147 -4.70 -13.42 -21.79
N THR A 148 -5.56 -14.35 -21.37
CA THR A 148 -6.25 -14.28 -20.06
C THR A 148 -5.24 -14.22 -18.92
N LYS A 149 -4.22 -15.08 -18.95
CA LYS A 149 -3.18 -15.13 -17.92
C LYS A 149 -2.36 -13.84 -17.87
N ALA A 150 -1.90 -13.34 -19.01
CA ALA A 150 -1.15 -12.09 -19.12
C ALA A 150 -1.98 -10.88 -18.66
N PHE A 151 -3.23 -10.79 -19.12
CA PHE A 151 -4.17 -9.74 -18.75
C PHE A 151 -4.47 -9.74 -17.24
N PHE A 152 -4.72 -10.90 -16.63
CA PHE A 152 -4.97 -10.98 -15.18
C PHE A 152 -3.72 -10.64 -14.36
N ARG A 153 -2.54 -11.14 -14.76
CA ARG A 153 -1.26 -10.81 -14.09
C ARG A 153 -1.02 -9.30 -14.10
N TYR A 154 -1.14 -8.68 -15.27
CA TYR A 154 -0.95 -7.25 -15.43
C TYR A 154 -2.00 -6.47 -14.63
N SER A 155 -3.27 -6.83 -14.77
CA SER A 155 -4.36 -6.05 -14.20
C SER A 155 -4.40 -6.10 -12.69
N ILE A 156 -4.24 -7.28 -12.09
CA ILE A 156 -4.21 -7.44 -10.64
C ILE A 156 -2.95 -6.78 -10.07
N GLY A 157 -1.79 -7.04 -10.69
CA GLY A 157 -0.51 -6.51 -10.22
C GLY A 157 -0.42 -4.98 -10.25
N GLN A 158 -0.89 -4.35 -11.33
CA GLN A 158 -0.87 -2.89 -11.42
C GLN A 158 -1.91 -2.22 -10.51
N ARG A 159 -3.08 -2.85 -10.30
CA ARG A 159 -4.16 -2.28 -9.49
C ARG A 159 -3.95 -2.43 -7.97
N PHE A 160 -3.36 -3.54 -7.53
CA PHE A 160 -3.29 -3.91 -6.11
C PHE A 160 -1.86 -4.19 -5.62
N GLY A 161 -0.87 -4.18 -6.51
CA GLY A 161 0.47 -4.69 -6.25
C GLY A 161 0.63 -6.16 -6.66
N PHE A 162 1.87 -6.53 -6.97
CA PHE A 162 2.31 -7.91 -7.19
C PHE A 162 2.59 -8.64 -5.86
N VAL A 163 2.60 -7.90 -4.74
CA VAL A 163 2.74 -8.40 -3.38
C VAL A 163 1.61 -7.87 -2.53
N ASN A 164 0.94 -8.73 -1.77
CA ASN A 164 -0.08 -8.31 -0.81
C ASN A 164 0.59 -7.94 0.53
N PRO A 165 0.71 -6.64 0.90
CA PRO A 165 1.46 -6.22 2.06
C PRO A 165 0.87 -6.75 3.37
N ARG A 166 -0.46 -6.79 3.48
CA ARG A 166 -1.14 -7.29 4.69
C ARG A 166 -0.91 -8.78 4.89
N TYR A 167 -0.74 -9.56 3.81
CA TYR A 167 -0.44 -10.98 3.89
C TYR A 167 1.03 -11.20 4.29
N VAL A 168 1.96 -10.53 3.61
CA VAL A 168 3.39 -10.82 3.78
C VAL A 168 3.97 -10.19 5.04
N LEU A 169 3.64 -8.93 5.36
CA LEU A 169 4.26 -8.21 6.48
C LEU A 169 3.66 -8.57 7.84
N ASN A 170 2.46 -9.15 7.89
CA ASN A 170 1.86 -9.63 9.14
C ASN A 170 2.18 -11.11 9.43
N ARG A 171 3.21 -11.68 8.79
CA ARG A 171 3.68 -13.05 9.00
C ARG A 171 5.19 -13.17 9.20
N ILE A 172 5.84 -12.08 9.60
CA ILE A 172 7.31 -12.02 9.75
C ILE A 172 7.76 -11.79 11.19
N ASP A 173 6.84 -11.56 12.12
CA ASP A 173 7.13 -11.30 13.52
C ASP A 173 6.26 -12.21 14.39
N LEU A 174 6.86 -13.29 14.90
CA LEU A 174 6.19 -14.31 15.71
C LEU A 174 6.00 -13.80 17.15
N LEU A 175 4.81 -13.96 17.72
CA LEU A 175 4.51 -13.48 19.09
C LEU A 175 4.85 -14.50 20.18
N ASP A 176 4.54 -15.77 19.94
CA ASP A 176 5.01 -16.95 20.69
C ASP A 176 4.51 -18.20 19.94
N ASP A 177 5.34 -19.24 19.92
CA ASP A 177 5.05 -20.54 19.32
C ASP A 177 4.63 -21.52 20.41
N ASP A 178 3.49 -21.26 21.06
CA ASP A 178 2.82 -22.33 21.79
C ASP A 178 2.43 -23.38 20.74
N SER A 179 2.90 -24.62 20.93
CA SER A 179 2.88 -25.75 19.98
C SER A 179 1.53 -26.09 19.31
N THR A 180 0.47 -25.37 19.67
CA THR A 180 -0.90 -25.51 19.16
C THR A 180 -1.35 -24.35 18.26
N LYS A 181 -0.70 -23.18 18.28
CA LYS A 181 -1.12 -22.02 17.47
C LYS A 181 0.00 -20.99 17.24
N THR A 182 0.54 -20.99 16.02
CA THR A 182 1.44 -19.92 15.56
C THR A 182 0.68 -18.59 15.43
N SER A 183 1.11 -17.57 16.17
CA SER A 183 0.54 -16.22 16.12
C SER A 183 1.60 -15.19 15.74
N TYR A 184 1.18 -14.14 15.02
CA TYR A 184 2.07 -13.11 14.49
C TYR A 184 1.64 -11.73 14.97
N ARG A 185 2.62 -10.86 15.25
CA ARG A 185 2.38 -9.45 15.49
C ARG A 185 1.94 -8.80 14.19
N VAL A 186 0.87 -8.00 14.27
CA VAL A 186 0.41 -7.20 13.14
C VAL A 186 1.34 -5.99 13.01
N LEU A 187 2.01 -5.89 11.87
CA LEU A 187 2.96 -4.83 11.52
C LEU A 187 2.45 -3.92 10.39
N TYR A 188 1.40 -4.36 9.67
CA TYR A 188 0.79 -3.63 8.57
C TYR A 188 -0.72 -3.51 8.79
N ASP A 189 -1.14 -2.33 9.23
CA ASP A 189 -2.54 -1.96 9.47
C ASP A 189 -3.00 -0.78 8.61
N VAL A 190 -2.30 -0.51 7.51
CA VAL A 190 -2.76 0.44 6.50
C VAL A 190 -3.91 -0.17 5.70
N HIS A 191 -5.02 0.55 5.57
CA HIS A 191 -6.13 0.12 4.71
C HIS A 191 -5.69 0.17 3.25
N THR A 192 -5.49 -1.00 2.65
CA THR A 192 -5.06 -1.15 1.27
C THR A 192 -6.11 -1.93 0.51
N ASP A 193 -6.43 -1.47 -0.69
CA ASP A 193 -7.32 -2.15 -1.60
C ASP A 193 -6.86 -3.60 -1.84
N LYS A 194 -7.83 -4.50 -1.98
CA LYS A 194 -7.57 -5.92 -2.23
C LYS A 194 -8.33 -6.38 -3.45
N PHE A 195 -7.70 -7.27 -4.20
CA PHE A 195 -8.38 -8.00 -5.26
C PHE A 195 -9.58 -8.77 -4.70
N ASP A 196 -10.77 -8.47 -5.20
CA ASP A 196 -12.04 -9.06 -4.77
C ASP A 196 -12.88 -9.59 -5.95
N LYS A 197 -14.04 -10.17 -5.63
CA LYS A 197 -14.97 -10.69 -6.65
C LYS A 197 -15.53 -9.60 -7.57
N ARG A 198 -15.64 -8.36 -7.10
CA ARG A 198 -16.17 -7.24 -7.91
C ARG A 198 -15.16 -6.86 -8.99
N PHE A 199 -13.89 -6.69 -8.61
CA PHE A 199 -12.83 -6.42 -9.58
C PHE A 199 -12.63 -7.58 -10.56
N TYR A 200 -12.77 -8.84 -10.09
CA TYR A 200 -12.75 -10.00 -10.98
C TYR A 200 -13.82 -9.93 -12.07
N ARG A 201 -15.07 -9.58 -11.73
CA ARG A 201 -16.15 -9.38 -12.71
C ARG A 201 -15.85 -8.21 -13.63
N LEU A 202 -15.39 -7.08 -13.08
CA LEU A 202 -15.01 -5.90 -13.86
C LEU A 202 -13.99 -6.26 -14.94
N MET A 203 -12.93 -7.03 -14.62
CA MET A 203 -11.95 -7.48 -15.60
C MET A 203 -12.59 -8.26 -16.74
N LEU A 204 -13.48 -9.22 -16.44
CA LEU A 204 -14.19 -10.00 -17.44
C LEU A 204 -15.11 -9.12 -18.31
N ASP A 205 -15.79 -8.15 -17.71
CA ASP A 205 -16.68 -7.24 -18.43
C ASP A 205 -15.89 -6.29 -19.34
N LYS A 206 -14.69 -5.84 -18.92
CA LYS A 206 -13.80 -5.01 -19.75
C LYS A 206 -13.27 -5.74 -20.96
N ILE A 207 -13.05 -7.06 -20.86
CA ILE A 207 -12.75 -7.89 -22.02
C ILE A 207 -13.94 -7.89 -22.96
N ARG A 208 -15.17 -8.16 -22.49
CA ARG A 208 -16.36 -8.30 -23.34
C ARG A 208 -16.78 -7.03 -24.09
N HIS A 209 -16.63 -5.85 -23.47
CA HIS A 209 -17.16 -4.58 -24.00
C HIS A 209 -16.09 -3.68 -24.64
N ASP A 210 -15.04 -4.28 -25.21
CA ASP A 210 -14.02 -3.54 -26.00
C ASP A 210 -13.41 -2.33 -25.29
N SER A 211 -13.13 -2.52 -24.01
CA SER A 211 -12.62 -1.48 -23.11
C SER A 211 -11.28 -1.88 -22.47
N VAL A 212 -10.56 -2.83 -23.08
CA VAL A 212 -9.32 -3.38 -22.54
C VAL A 212 -8.22 -2.31 -22.49
N ALA A 213 -7.99 -1.57 -23.57
CA ALA A 213 -6.92 -0.57 -23.62
C ALA A 213 -7.15 0.56 -22.59
N SER A 214 -8.37 1.11 -22.52
CA SER A 214 -8.71 2.18 -21.56
C SER A 214 -8.59 1.70 -20.12
N PHE A 215 -9.03 0.48 -19.83
CA PHE A 215 -8.89 -0.14 -18.52
C PHE A 215 -7.42 -0.34 -18.12
N LEU A 216 -6.58 -0.88 -19.01
CA LEU A 216 -5.15 -1.08 -18.75
C LEU A 216 -4.41 0.25 -18.53
N LYS A 217 -4.86 1.34 -19.14
CA LYS A 217 -4.38 2.69 -18.86
C LYS A 217 -4.77 3.16 -17.44
N GLU A 218 -6.03 2.98 -17.05
CA GLU A 218 -6.58 3.46 -15.78
C GLU A 218 -5.98 2.76 -14.54
N ILE A 219 -5.65 1.48 -14.66
CA ILE A 219 -5.15 0.69 -13.52
C ILE A 219 -3.68 0.91 -13.20
N GLN A 220 -2.92 1.63 -14.03
CA GLN A 220 -1.51 1.90 -13.78
C GLN A 220 -1.28 2.84 -12.58
N PRO A 221 -0.15 2.71 -11.87
CA PRO A 221 0.23 3.68 -10.84
C PRO A 221 0.57 5.04 -11.45
N THR A 222 -0.01 6.13 -10.92
CA THR A 222 0.17 7.50 -11.43
C THR A 222 0.91 8.44 -10.47
N GLY A 223 1.33 7.95 -9.29
CA GLY A 223 1.96 8.78 -8.27
C GLY A 223 3.33 9.33 -8.68
N PRO A 224 3.69 10.58 -8.32
CA PRO A 224 4.97 11.19 -8.70
C PRO A 224 6.20 10.37 -8.29
N LEU A 225 6.17 9.75 -7.10
CA LEU A 225 7.25 8.89 -6.63
C LEU A 225 7.43 7.66 -7.52
N TYR A 226 6.34 7.02 -7.97
CA TYR A 226 6.40 5.88 -8.86
C TYR A 226 7.08 6.24 -10.20
N THR A 227 6.70 7.38 -10.78
CA THR A 227 7.28 7.86 -12.03
C THR A 227 8.78 8.12 -11.90
N ARG A 228 9.22 8.77 -10.81
CA ARG A 228 10.65 8.99 -10.54
C ARG A 228 11.40 7.67 -10.37
N LEU A 229 10.85 6.73 -9.59
CA LEU A 229 11.46 5.41 -9.40
C LEU A 229 11.53 4.59 -10.70
N LYS A 230 10.51 4.69 -11.56
CA LYS A 230 10.53 4.06 -12.89
C LYS A 230 11.66 4.60 -13.76
N ASN A 231 11.93 5.91 -13.72
CA ASN A 231 13.03 6.53 -14.45
C ASN A 231 14.39 6.09 -13.89
N GLU A 232 14.56 6.07 -12.57
CA GLU A 232 15.79 5.54 -11.92
C GLU A 232 16.01 4.05 -12.25
N LEU A 233 14.95 3.25 -12.34
CA LEU A 233 15.07 1.84 -12.68
C LEU A 233 15.69 1.60 -14.07
N ALA A 234 15.49 2.54 -14.99
CA ALA A 234 15.99 2.46 -16.37
C ALA A 234 17.50 2.69 -16.48
N THR A 235 18.10 3.39 -15.51
CA THR A 235 19.54 3.72 -15.51
C THR A 235 20.38 2.74 -14.69
N VAL A 236 19.76 2.00 -13.78
CA VAL A 236 20.46 1.11 -12.83
C VAL A 236 20.74 -0.29 -13.40
N ARG A 237 21.92 -0.82 -13.08
CA ARG A 237 22.37 -2.18 -13.47
C ARG A 237 21.37 -3.26 -13.07
N ARG A 238 21.13 -4.21 -13.99
CA ARG A 238 20.14 -5.30 -13.87
C ARG A 238 20.29 -6.18 -12.62
N PHE A 239 21.52 -6.45 -12.16
CA PHE A 239 21.78 -7.28 -10.98
C PHE A 239 22.46 -6.45 -9.89
N SER A 240 21.70 -5.57 -9.24
CA SER A 240 22.21 -4.72 -8.16
C SER A 240 21.24 -4.67 -6.98
N ARG A 241 21.78 -4.46 -5.77
CA ARG A 241 20.97 -4.24 -4.57
C ARG A 241 20.09 -2.99 -4.72
N GLU A 242 20.61 -1.98 -5.39
CA GLU A 242 19.89 -0.74 -5.72
C GLU A 242 18.65 -1.01 -6.57
N ARG A 243 18.78 -1.81 -7.65
CA ARG A 243 17.63 -2.20 -8.47
C ARG A 243 16.54 -2.88 -7.64
N THR A 244 16.93 -3.83 -6.79
CA THR A 244 15.99 -4.52 -5.90
C THR A 244 15.26 -3.54 -4.98
N ARG A 245 15.98 -2.57 -4.43
CA ARG A 245 15.40 -1.52 -3.58
C ARG A 245 14.42 -0.63 -4.36
N ILE A 246 14.77 -0.20 -5.57
CA ILE A 246 13.86 0.55 -6.45
C ILE A 246 12.58 -0.24 -6.70
N LEU A 247 12.70 -1.52 -7.06
CA LEU A 247 11.55 -2.39 -7.33
C LEU A 247 10.64 -2.55 -6.10
N CYS A 248 11.21 -2.69 -4.91
CA CYS A 248 10.43 -2.76 -3.67
C CYS A 248 9.69 -1.44 -3.39
N ASN A 249 10.30 -0.28 -3.65
CA ASN A 249 9.62 1.02 -3.47
C ASN A 249 8.58 1.30 -4.57
N MET A 250 8.83 0.87 -5.80
CA MET A 250 7.82 0.89 -6.87
C MET A 250 6.62 0.02 -6.50
N GLU A 251 6.87 -1.14 -5.89
CA GLU A 251 5.81 -2.03 -5.41
C GLU A 251 4.96 -1.39 -4.31
N ARG A 252 5.60 -0.73 -3.34
CA ARG A 252 4.89 0.08 -2.32
C ARG A 252 4.00 1.14 -2.93
N CYS A 253 4.44 1.80 -4.01
CA CYS A 253 3.64 2.79 -4.73
C CYS A 253 2.44 2.20 -5.48
N ARG A 254 2.38 0.88 -5.70
CA ARG A 254 1.21 0.22 -6.31
C ARG A 254 0.09 -0.05 -5.30
N TRP A 255 0.42 -0.07 -4.01
CA TRP A 255 -0.56 -0.32 -2.95
C TRP A 255 -1.48 0.88 -2.82
N ARG A 256 -2.71 0.76 -3.33
CA ARG A 256 -3.68 1.86 -3.27
C ARG A 256 -4.30 1.95 -1.87
N HIS A 257 -4.22 3.15 -1.30
CA HIS A 257 -4.78 3.47 0.01
C HIS A 257 -5.99 4.39 -0.18
N ASN A 258 -6.99 4.24 0.69
CA ASN A 258 -8.18 5.11 0.67
C ASN A 258 -7.88 6.53 1.18
N ASP A 259 -6.76 6.68 1.89
CA ASP A 259 -6.31 7.92 2.47
C ASP A 259 -4.78 8.03 2.25
N TYR A 260 -4.29 9.15 1.74
CA TYR A 260 -2.87 9.41 1.49
C TYR A 260 -2.53 10.90 1.62
N PRO A 261 -1.26 11.25 1.88
CA PRO A 261 -0.86 12.63 2.22
C PRO A 261 -1.36 13.71 1.27
N ALA A 262 -1.27 13.49 -0.05
CA ALA A 262 -1.66 14.48 -1.06
C ALA A 262 -3.17 14.80 -1.13
N MET A 263 -4.02 14.07 -0.38
CA MET A 263 -5.43 14.42 -0.19
C MET A 263 -5.66 15.49 0.89
N HIS A 264 -4.63 15.86 1.65
CA HIS A 264 -4.75 16.74 2.80
C HIS A 264 -3.84 17.96 2.64
N ARG A 265 -4.36 19.13 2.99
CA ARG A 265 -3.54 20.33 3.17
C ARG A 265 -2.61 20.21 4.37
N LYS A 266 -3.14 19.68 5.48
CA LYS A 266 -2.44 19.53 6.76
C LYS A 266 -2.33 18.07 7.16
N TYR A 267 -1.12 17.56 7.40
CA TYR A 267 -0.89 16.17 7.79
C TYR A 267 0.48 15.96 8.44
N VAL A 268 0.67 14.81 9.07
CA VAL A 268 1.95 14.30 9.57
C VAL A 268 2.30 13.02 8.83
N ILE A 269 3.51 12.92 8.30
CA ILE A 269 4.07 11.70 7.75
C ILE A 269 5.33 11.31 8.51
N VAL A 270 5.41 10.03 8.88
CA VAL A 270 6.59 9.40 9.46
C VAL A 270 7.10 8.39 8.45
N ASN A 271 8.36 8.49 8.03
CA ASN A 271 9.01 7.48 7.20
C ASN A 271 10.06 6.73 8.03
N LEU A 272 9.71 5.52 8.49
CA LEU A 272 10.50 4.79 9.48
C LEU A 272 11.96 4.53 9.05
N PRO A 273 12.26 4.03 7.82
CA PRO A 273 13.63 3.87 7.35
C PRO A 273 14.47 5.16 7.37
N SER A 274 13.83 6.31 7.17
CA SER A 274 14.53 7.60 7.19
C SER A 274 14.79 8.13 8.59
N PHE A 275 14.11 7.58 9.61
CA PHE A 275 14.08 8.12 10.97
C PHE A 275 13.71 9.62 11.01
N HIS A 276 12.78 10.05 10.15
CA HIS A 276 12.26 11.41 10.09
C HIS A 276 10.73 11.45 10.10
N LEU A 277 10.23 12.57 10.60
CA LEU A 277 8.83 12.98 10.59
C LEU A 277 8.74 14.35 9.92
N GLN A 278 7.78 14.49 9.01
CA GLN A 278 7.39 15.76 8.40
C GLN A 278 5.96 16.09 8.76
N ALA A 279 5.74 17.28 9.30
CA ALA A 279 4.42 17.87 9.42
C ALA A 279 4.27 18.93 8.33
N VAL A 280 3.21 18.86 7.54
CA VAL A 280 2.94 19.72 6.39
C VAL A 280 1.63 20.45 6.64
N ASP A 281 1.58 21.74 6.29
CA ASP A 281 0.36 22.57 6.28
C ASP A 281 0.46 23.60 5.14
N GLY A 282 -0.06 23.24 3.96
CA GLY A 282 0.20 24.00 2.74
C GLY A 282 1.70 24.03 2.43
N ASP A 283 2.29 25.22 2.32
CA ASP A 283 3.72 25.41 2.06
C ASP A 283 4.59 25.37 3.34
N SER A 284 3.96 25.33 4.52
CA SER A 284 4.69 25.24 5.79
C SER A 284 5.06 23.79 6.06
N VAL A 285 6.37 23.53 6.24
CA VAL A 285 6.91 22.21 6.57
C VAL A 285 7.72 22.27 7.85
N LEU A 286 7.40 21.41 8.80
CA LEU A 286 8.22 21.13 9.99
C LEU A 286 8.84 19.75 9.86
N ASP A 287 10.15 19.70 9.72
CA ASP A 287 10.94 18.47 9.69
C ASP A 287 11.66 18.24 11.03
N MET A 288 11.69 16.98 11.47
CA MET A 288 12.44 16.57 12.64
C MET A 288 12.85 15.10 12.61
N ARG A 289 13.90 14.79 13.39
CA ARG A 289 14.30 13.41 13.63
C ARG A 289 13.30 12.70 14.53
N ILE A 290 13.22 11.38 14.36
CA ILE A 290 12.50 10.49 15.26
C ILE A 290 13.37 9.35 15.77
N GLY A 291 12.95 8.75 16.88
CA GLY A 291 13.33 7.39 17.26
C GLY A 291 12.12 6.48 17.16
N CYS A 292 12.26 5.30 16.57
CA CYS A 292 11.17 4.34 16.38
C CYS A 292 11.43 3.02 17.11
N GLY A 293 10.52 2.06 16.95
CA GLY A 293 10.65 0.72 17.50
C GLY A 293 11.89 -0.01 16.99
N SER A 294 12.50 -0.86 17.82
CA SER A 294 13.61 -1.71 17.41
C SER A 294 13.18 -2.82 16.45
N ASN A 295 14.12 -3.55 15.85
CA ASN A 295 13.79 -4.75 15.09
C ASN A 295 13.02 -5.81 15.91
N GLU A 296 13.18 -5.89 17.24
CA GLU A 296 12.41 -6.80 18.11
C GLU A 296 10.99 -6.28 18.42
N THR A 297 10.81 -4.95 18.35
CA THR A 297 9.59 -4.25 18.74
C THR A 297 9.19 -3.23 17.68
N LYS A 298 9.09 -3.74 16.44
CA LYS A 298 8.89 -2.92 15.24
C LYS A 298 7.68 -2.00 15.38
N THR A 299 7.84 -0.74 14.96
CA THR A 299 6.71 0.18 14.85
C THR A 299 5.81 -0.26 13.68
N PRO A 300 4.50 -0.48 13.91
CA PRO A 300 3.57 -0.88 12.86
C PRO A 300 3.31 0.25 11.86
N LEU A 301 3.11 -0.11 10.60
CA LEU A 301 2.67 0.79 9.54
C LEU A 301 1.16 0.98 9.64
N LEU A 302 0.71 2.23 9.65
CA LEU A 302 -0.71 2.58 9.79
C LEU A 302 -1.02 3.96 9.26
N THR A 303 -2.31 4.19 9.04
CA THR A 303 -2.90 5.52 8.79
C THR A 303 -3.92 5.80 9.87
N SER A 304 -3.83 6.98 10.50
CA SER A 304 -4.74 7.39 11.58
C SER A 304 -4.90 8.91 11.60
N ARG A 305 -5.52 9.46 12.64
CA ARG A 305 -5.69 10.88 12.86
C ARG A 305 -5.35 11.24 14.31
N ILE A 306 -4.48 12.23 14.48
CA ILE A 306 -4.09 12.76 15.77
C ILE A 306 -5.25 13.60 16.30
N LYS A 307 -5.75 13.21 17.46
CA LYS A 307 -6.98 13.75 18.05
C LYS A 307 -6.75 14.70 19.20
N ARG A 308 -5.65 14.52 19.93
CA ARG A 308 -5.30 15.35 21.07
C ARG A 308 -3.84 15.18 21.45
N MET A 309 -3.38 16.12 22.27
CA MET A 309 -2.08 16.11 22.91
C MET A 309 -2.29 16.00 24.42
N ASP A 310 -1.64 15.04 25.08
CA ASP A 310 -1.65 14.91 26.54
C ASP A 310 -0.33 15.47 27.08
N ILE A 311 -0.40 16.43 28.00
CA ILE A 311 0.75 17.24 28.46
C ILE A 311 1.14 16.76 29.87
N ASN A 312 2.45 16.66 30.13
CA ASN A 312 3.04 16.06 31.32
C ASN A 312 2.36 14.73 31.71
N PRO A 313 2.34 13.76 30.78
CA PRO A 313 1.55 12.56 30.94
C PRO A 313 2.06 11.66 32.07
N LEU A 314 1.14 11.08 32.81
CA LEU A 314 1.43 9.89 33.61
C LEU A 314 1.78 8.72 32.66
N TRP A 315 2.89 8.03 32.91
CA TRP A 315 3.21 6.82 32.15
C TRP A 315 2.86 5.58 32.96
N VAL A 316 1.78 4.88 32.58
CA VAL A 316 1.48 3.55 33.13
C VAL A 316 2.32 2.52 32.37
N LEU A 317 3.15 1.77 33.09
CA LEU A 317 4.11 0.86 32.46
C LEU A 317 3.40 -0.38 31.89
N PRO A 318 3.64 -0.73 30.61
CA PRO A 318 3.20 -2.00 30.03
C PRO A 318 3.79 -3.20 30.77
N ARG A 319 3.00 -4.28 30.89
CA ARG A 319 3.43 -5.51 31.58
C ARG A 319 4.73 -6.12 31.03
N SER A 320 4.95 -6.03 29.72
CA SER A 320 6.17 -6.53 29.09
C SER A 320 7.41 -5.80 29.62
N ILE A 321 7.33 -4.47 29.78
CA ILE A 321 8.41 -3.65 30.35
C ILE A 321 8.59 -3.95 31.83
N ILE A 322 7.49 -4.11 32.59
CA ILE A 322 7.57 -4.51 34.01
C ILE A 322 8.35 -5.81 34.14
N LYS A 323 7.97 -6.84 33.37
CA LYS A 323 8.62 -8.16 33.40
C LYS A 323 10.09 -8.11 32.98
N LYS A 324 10.41 -7.42 31.89
CA LYS A 324 11.77 -7.41 31.31
C LYS A 324 12.74 -6.54 32.11
N ASP A 325 12.28 -5.36 32.54
CA ASP A 325 13.17 -4.29 32.98
C ASP A 325 13.01 -3.92 34.46
N VAL A 326 11.82 -4.10 35.06
CA VAL A 326 11.53 -3.61 36.41
C VAL A 326 11.65 -4.70 37.48
N LEU A 327 11.17 -5.93 37.23
CA LEU A 327 11.09 -6.97 38.25
C LEU A 327 12.42 -7.25 38.96
N LYS A 328 13.54 -7.15 38.24
CA LYS A 328 14.90 -7.32 38.79
C LYS A 328 15.32 -6.27 39.82
N HIS A 329 14.53 -5.21 40.00
CA HIS A 329 14.77 -4.11 40.94
C HIS A 329 13.82 -4.10 42.14
N VAL A 330 12.94 -5.10 42.27
CA VAL A 330 12.13 -5.29 43.48
C VAL A 330 13.03 -5.41 44.70
N GLY A 331 12.70 -4.71 45.79
CA GLY A 331 13.53 -4.61 46.99
C GLY A 331 14.55 -3.46 46.98
N ASN A 332 14.73 -2.74 45.86
CA ASN A 332 15.55 -1.53 45.78
C ASN A 332 14.66 -0.29 45.72
N ALA A 333 14.37 0.32 46.87
CA ALA A 333 13.51 1.52 46.96
C ALA A 333 14.08 2.70 46.15
N ASP A 334 15.40 2.92 46.16
CA ASP A 334 16.08 4.00 45.45
C ASP A 334 15.84 3.95 43.93
N TYR A 335 15.74 2.74 43.36
CA TYR A 335 15.40 2.57 41.95
C TYR A 335 14.05 3.20 41.59
N PHE A 336 13.03 3.02 42.43
CA PHE A 336 11.69 3.56 42.22
C PHE A 336 11.66 5.07 42.48
N TYR A 337 12.30 5.53 43.57
CA TYR A 337 12.40 6.94 43.92
C TYR A 337 13.11 7.77 42.85
N SER A 338 14.32 7.36 42.45
CA SER A 338 15.12 8.05 41.43
C SER A 338 14.45 8.15 40.05
N ARG A 339 13.42 7.35 39.80
CA ARG A 339 12.65 7.34 38.54
C ARG A 339 11.26 7.93 38.68
N ASN A 340 10.87 8.40 39.87
CA ASN A 340 9.51 8.84 40.16
C ASN A 340 8.45 7.77 39.85
N PHE A 341 8.79 6.50 40.11
CA PHE A 341 7.86 5.39 40.00
C PHE A 341 7.03 5.24 41.28
N PHE A 342 5.76 4.91 41.11
CA PHE A 342 4.87 4.55 42.21
C PHE A 342 4.00 3.37 41.81
N VAL A 343 3.67 2.55 42.81
CA VAL A 343 2.71 1.45 42.67
C VAL A 343 1.41 1.86 43.35
N LYS A 344 0.30 1.68 42.65
CA LYS A 344 -1.03 2.01 43.17
C LYS A 344 -1.95 0.81 43.08
N GLU A 345 -2.59 0.47 44.18
CA GLU A 345 -3.66 -0.52 44.23
C GLU A 345 -4.91 0.05 43.53
N ARG A 346 -5.44 -0.67 42.54
CA ARG A 346 -6.53 -0.18 41.70
C ARG A 346 -7.85 -0.04 42.46
N LYS A 347 -8.12 -0.96 43.39
CA LYS A 347 -9.38 -1.03 44.14
C LYS A 347 -9.50 0.09 45.17
N THR A 348 -8.44 0.32 45.94
CA THR A 348 -8.43 1.27 47.06
C THR A 348 -7.87 2.63 46.67
N GLY A 349 -7.09 2.67 45.59
CA GLY A 349 -6.31 3.85 45.21
C GLY A 349 -5.08 4.09 46.09
N ARG A 350 -4.78 3.19 47.03
CA ARG A 350 -3.64 3.31 47.93
C ARG A 350 -2.33 3.24 47.16
N VAL A 351 -1.46 4.21 47.37
CA VAL A 351 -0.07 4.18 46.87
C VAL A 351 0.75 3.35 47.83
N ILE A 352 1.54 2.43 47.28
CA ILE A 352 2.42 1.53 48.02
C ILE A 352 3.79 2.17 48.14
N GLU A 353 4.26 2.27 49.37
CA GLU A 353 5.61 2.73 49.70
C GLU A 353 6.66 1.85 48.99
N PRO A 354 7.66 2.44 48.28
CA PRO A 354 8.64 1.66 47.51
C PRO A 354 9.32 0.51 48.25
N ALA A 355 9.61 0.66 49.54
CA ALA A 355 10.20 -0.39 50.38
C ALA A 355 9.31 -1.63 50.54
N HIS A 356 8.00 -1.52 50.30
CA HIS A 356 7.02 -2.60 50.45
C HIS A 356 6.53 -3.17 49.11
N ILE A 357 7.09 -2.73 47.98
CA ILE A 357 6.71 -3.26 46.66
C ILE A 357 7.22 -4.70 46.51
N THR A 358 6.35 -5.63 46.13
CA THR A 358 6.71 -7.03 45.85
C THR A 358 6.49 -7.42 44.39
N THR A 359 7.08 -8.54 43.98
CA THR A 359 6.92 -9.11 42.63
C THR A 359 5.48 -9.51 42.35
N GLU A 360 4.77 -10.04 43.34
CA GLU A 360 3.36 -10.45 43.24
C GLU A 360 2.48 -9.23 42.93
N MET A 361 2.75 -8.09 43.59
CA MET A 361 2.05 -6.84 43.30
C MET A 361 2.30 -6.38 41.86
N LEU A 362 3.57 -6.35 41.41
CA LEU A 362 3.92 -5.89 40.06
C LEU A 362 3.41 -6.78 38.92
N THR A 363 3.16 -8.07 39.21
CA THR A 363 2.65 -9.04 38.24
C THR A 363 1.12 -9.19 38.28
N SER A 364 0.48 -8.77 39.36
CA SER A 364 -0.98 -8.81 39.52
C SER A 364 -1.71 -7.81 38.62
N LYS A 365 -2.99 -8.10 38.33
CA LYS A 365 -3.89 -7.14 37.66
C LYS A 365 -4.37 -6.03 38.59
N ASP A 366 -4.32 -6.27 39.91
CA ASP A 366 -4.91 -5.41 40.93
C ASP A 366 -4.07 -4.18 41.23
N PHE A 367 -2.82 -4.16 40.77
CA PHE A 367 -1.92 -3.03 40.93
C PHE A 367 -1.58 -2.42 39.56
N LEU A 368 -1.16 -1.17 39.60
CA LEU A 368 -0.55 -0.48 38.48
C LEU A 368 0.80 0.08 38.94
N LEU A 369 1.82 -0.10 38.11
CA LEU A 369 3.08 0.62 38.22
C LEU A 369 3.05 1.78 37.21
N ALA A 370 3.34 2.99 37.69
CA ALA A 370 3.37 4.17 36.83
C ALA A 370 4.53 5.12 37.19
N GLN A 371 4.96 5.89 36.21
CA GLN A 371 5.89 7.01 36.35
C GLN A 371 5.11 8.32 36.42
N LYS A 372 5.38 9.15 37.43
CA LYS A 372 4.82 10.50 37.52
C LYS A 372 5.16 11.33 36.28
N GLY A 373 4.24 12.20 35.87
CA GLY A 373 4.50 13.18 34.81
C GLY A 373 5.55 14.19 35.25
N GLY A 374 6.16 14.88 34.29
CA GLY A 374 7.12 15.95 34.56
C GLY A 374 8.54 15.62 34.10
N GLU A 375 9.53 16.27 34.71
CA GLU A 375 10.93 16.07 34.35
C GLU A 375 11.38 14.63 34.58
N GLY A 376 12.23 14.10 33.70
CA GLY A 376 12.71 12.72 33.78
C GLY A 376 11.71 11.64 33.33
N ASN A 377 10.45 11.99 33.04
CA ASN A 377 9.46 11.03 32.52
C ASN A 377 9.92 10.45 31.16
N SER A 378 9.81 9.13 31.01
CA SER A 378 10.27 8.41 29.82
C SER A 378 9.47 8.75 28.55
N LEU A 379 8.20 9.17 28.70
CA LEU A 379 7.35 9.71 27.63
C LEU A 379 7.54 11.22 27.42
N GLY A 380 8.46 11.85 28.17
CA GLY A 380 8.75 13.27 28.11
C GLY A 380 7.57 14.14 28.54
N ARG A 381 7.48 15.34 27.97
CA ARG A 381 6.52 16.38 28.36
C ARG A 381 5.19 16.32 27.60
N ILE A 382 5.08 15.55 26.52
CA ILE A 382 3.86 15.51 25.70
C ILE A 382 3.72 14.19 24.92
N ILE A 383 2.47 13.73 24.76
CA ILE A 383 2.09 12.60 23.89
C ILE A 383 1.04 13.08 22.88
N PHE A 384 1.24 12.75 21.61
CA PHE A 384 0.26 12.90 20.54
C PHE A 384 -0.55 11.63 20.39
N ARG A 385 -1.85 11.70 20.69
CA ARG A 385 -2.75 10.56 20.69
C ARG A 385 -3.48 10.44 19.36
N PHE A 386 -3.54 9.23 18.84
CA PHE A 386 -4.30 8.84 17.66
C PHE A 386 -4.85 7.42 17.85
N ASP A 387 -5.90 7.06 17.14
CA ASP A 387 -6.55 5.76 17.28
C ASP A 387 -5.72 4.67 16.60
N ASN A 388 -5.44 3.58 17.33
CA ASN A 388 -4.72 2.41 16.83
C ASN A 388 -4.93 1.20 17.75
N ASN A 389 -4.66 0.00 17.25
CA ASN A 389 -4.81 -1.27 17.97
C ASN A 389 -3.51 -1.72 18.70
N PHE A 390 -2.49 -0.86 18.76
CA PHE A 390 -1.12 -1.25 19.13
C PHE A 390 -0.57 -0.53 20.37
N SER A 391 -1.35 0.39 20.96
CA SER A 391 -0.87 1.30 22.02
C SER A 391 0.40 2.08 21.60
N VAL A 392 0.49 2.43 20.32
CA VAL A 392 1.58 3.22 19.74
C VAL A 392 1.20 4.69 19.74
N PHE A 393 2.16 5.57 20.07
CA PHE A 393 1.96 7.03 20.10
C PHE A 393 3.19 7.74 19.52
N LEU A 394 3.01 9.00 19.12
CA LEU A 394 4.14 9.93 19.00
C LEU A 394 4.31 10.60 20.36
N HIS A 395 5.52 10.73 20.87
CA HIS A 395 5.74 11.34 22.18
C HIS A 395 7.13 11.97 22.30
N ASP A 396 7.27 12.84 23.29
CA ASP A 396 8.56 13.39 23.70
C ASP A 396 9.43 12.34 24.42
N THR A 397 10.66 12.67 24.77
CA THR A 397 11.54 11.80 25.55
C THR A 397 12.48 12.61 26.43
N SER A 398 12.73 12.10 27.65
CA SER A 398 13.80 12.63 28.52
C SER A 398 15.20 12.34 27.96
N SER A 399 15.36 11.34 27.10
CA SER A 399 16.65 10.95 26.52
C SER A 399 16.89 11.59 25.14
N LYS A 400 17.12 12.91 25.10
CA LYS A 400 17.33 13.66 23.85
C LYS A 400 18.55 13.21 23.03
N THR A 401 19.49 12.50 23.65
CA THR A 401 20.70 11.97 23.00
C THR A 401 20.40 10.98 21.86
N VAL A 402 19.23 10.33 21.88
CA VAL A 402 18.77 9.42 20.82
C VAL A 402 18.79 10.08 19.44
N PHE A 403 18.46 11.37 19.35
CA PHE A 403 18.38 12.07 18.06
C PHE A 403 19.74 12.36 17.43
N ARG A 404 20.84 12.14 18.17
CA ARG A 404 22.22 12.25 17.65
C ARG A 404 22.76 10.95 17.08
N GLN A 405 22.10 9.82 17.31
CA GLN A 405 22.53 8.52 16.82
C GLN A 405 22.16 8.34 15.34
N GLN A 406 22.97 7.58 14.58
CA GLN A 406 22.64 7.22 13.20
C GLN A 406 21.48 6.23 13.17
N ASP A 407 21.59 5.15 13.94
CA ASP A 407 20.52 4.18 14.16
C ASP A 407 19.65 4.62 15.35
N ARG A 408 18.33 4.74 15.13
CA ARG A 408 17.37 5.27 16.12
C ARG A 408 16.19 4.35 16.37
N ASP A 409 16.36 3.04 16.18
CA ASP A 409 15.38 1.98 16.43
C ASP A 409 15.46 1.50 17.90
N VAL A 410 15.28 2.41 18.85
CA VAL A 410 15.55 2.18 20.29
C VAL A 410 14.31 2.04 21.17
N SER A 411 13.11 2.13 20.58
CA SER A 411 11.84 2.17 21.33
C SER A 411 11.13 0.82 21.33
N HIS A 412 10.10 0.69 22.17
CA HIS A 412 9.22 -0.49 22.22
C HIS A 412 7.98 -0.27 21.33
N GLY A 413 8.20 0.06 20.06
CA GLY A 413 7.14 0.29 19.05
C GLY A 413 6.59 1.72 18.96
N CYS A 414 6.69 2.54 20.01
CA CYS A 414 6.32 3.96 19.96
C CYS A 414 7.33 4.82 19.18
N ILE A 415 6.94 6.06 18.84
CA ILE A 415 7.78 7.01 18.10
C ILE A 415 8.12 8.20 18.99
N ARG A 416 9.41 8.40 19.26
CA ARG A 416 9.95 9.58 19.95
C ARG A 416 10.17 10.70 18.94
N VAL A 417 9.77 11.93 19.26
CA VAL A 417 9.93 13.10 18.38
C VAL A 417 10.94 14.11 18.94
N GLU A 418 11.80 14.67 18.08
CA GLU A 418 12.89 15.56 18.49
C GLU A 418 12.39 16.94 18.95
N LYS A 419 11.40 17.48 18.26
CA LYS A 419 10.88 18.86 18.41
C LYS A 419 9.39 18.84 18.84
N PRO A 420 9.09 18.31 20.04
CA PRO A 420 7.70 18.06 20.47
C PRO A 420 6.89 19.34 20.65
N TYR A 421 7.49 20.44 21.13
CA TYR A 421 6.77 21.70 21.31
C TYR A 421 6.40 22.32 19.96
N GLU A 422 7.35 22.35 19.03
CA GLU A 422 7.15 22.84 17.67
C GLU A 422 6.08 22.02 16.96
N LEU A 423 6.09 20.69 17.13
CA LEU A 423 5.06 19.81 16.59
C LEU A 423 3.68 20.11 17.18
N ALA A 424 3.60 20.36 18.50
CA ALA A 424 2.36 20.71 19.16
C ALA A 424 1.77 22.03 18.64
N VAL A 425 2.60 23.06 18.51
CA VAL A 425 2.19 24.36 17.95
C VAL A 425 1.78 24.20 16.48
N PHE A 426 2.52 23.40 15.71
CA PHE A 426 2.20 23.14 14.30
C PHE A 426 0.82 22.51 14.13
N MET A 427 0.41 21.62 15.05
CA MET A 427 -0.88 20.93 14.98
C MET A 427 -2.09 21.82 15.25
N LEU A 428 -1.93 22.91 16.01
CA LEU A 428 -3.03 23.85 16.28
C LEU A 428 -3.51 24.53 14.98
N GLU A 429 -4.81 24.74 14.84
CA GLU A 429 -5.42 25.40 13.68
C GLU A 429 -5.06 26.90 13.65
N ASP A 430 -5.48 27.64 14.68
CA ASP A 430 -5.30 29.09 14.76
C ASP A 430 -4.01 29.53 15.48
N LYS A 431 -3.20 28.56 15.94
CA LYS A 431 -2.03 28.81 16.79
C LYS A 431 -2.31 29.81 17.93
N ASP A 432 -3.48 29.66 18.56
CA ASP A 432 -3.96 30.56 19.64
C ASP A 432 -2.84 30.80 20.67
N LYS A 433 -2.44 32.06 20.79
CA LYS A 433 -1.34 32.50 21.65
C LYS A 433 -1.55 32.06 23.10
N ARG A 434 -2.79 32.08 23.60
CA ARG A 434 -3.11 31.63 24.96
C ARG A 434 -2.80 30.14 25.13
N ILE A 435 -3.11 29.32 24.14
CA ILE A 435 -2.83 27.88 24.18
C ILE A 435 -1.32 27.66 24.06
N THR A 436 -0.62 28.37 23.17
CA THR A 436 0.82 28.20 22.98
C THR A 436 1.62 28.63 24.22
N ASP A 437 1.21 29.70 24.90
CA ASP A 437 1.84 30.18 26.14
C ASP A 437 1.65 29.18 27.28
N LYS A 438 0.43 28.62 27.39
CA LYS A 438 0.15 27.56 28.36
C LYS A 438 0.89 26.27 28.05
N LEU A 439 1.03 25.89 26.78
CA LEU A 439 1.83 24.74 26.36
C LEU A 439 3.30 24.92 26.76
N ALA A 440 3.88 26.09 26.45
CA ALA A 440 5.26 26.40 26.79
C ALA A 440 5.48 26.34 28.31
N TYR A 441 4.58 26.97 29.09
CA TYR A 441 4.64 26.93 30.55
C TYR A 441 4.53 25.49 31.08
N SER A 442 3.52 24.75 30.63
CA SER A 442 3.27 23.39 31.11
C SER A 442 4.46 22.46 30.82
N MET A 443 5.02 22.51 29.61
CA MET A 443 6.14 21.64 29.23
C MET A 443 7.45 22.05 29.91
N GLY A 444 7.61 23.33 30.27
CA GLY A 444 8.79 23.86 30.96
C GLY A 444 8.74 23.75 32.49
N ALA A 445 7.58 23.49 33.08
CA ALA A 445 7.42 23.40 34.53
C ALA A 445 8.22 22.22 35.11
N GLN A 446 9.04 22.47 36.14
CA GLN A 446 9.78 21.44 36.86
C GLN A 446 8.81 20.53 37.63
N GLU A 447 7.93 21.16 38.40
CA GLU A 447 6.85 20.51 39.13
C GLU A 447 5.51 20.71 38.42
N ILE A 448 4.61 19.74 38.57
CA ILE A 448 3.28 19.76 37.95
C ILE A 448 2.15 19.58 38.97
N GLU A 449 2.52 19.44 40.23
CA GLU A 449 1.66 19.35 41.41
C GLU A 449 2.22 20.31 42.46
N PRO A 450 1.38 20.96 43.29
CA PRO A 450 1.86 21.81 44.36
C PRO A 450 2.75 21.04 45.33
N ASN A 451 3.83 21.67 45.80
CA ASN A 451 4.72 21.06 46.79
C ASN A 451 4.13 21.20 48.20
N PRO A 452 3.70 20.09 48.85
CA PRO A 452 3.11 20.14 50.18
C PRO A 452 4.15 20.37 51.29
N ASP A 453 5.43 20.17 51.00
CA ASP A 453 6.54 20.21 51.97
C ASP A 453 7.33 21.53 51.88
N LEU A 454 6.73 22.59 51.33
CA LEU A 454 7.35 23.91 51.25
C LEU A 454 7.63 24.45 52.66
N PRO A 455 8.85 24.98 52.92
CA PRO A 455 9.17 25.65 54.18
C PRO A 455 8.18 26.77 54.50
N GLU A 456 7.87 26.93 55.79
CA GLU A 456 6.95 27.96 56.26
C GLU A 456 7.43 29.36 55.83
N GLY A 457 6.63 30.05 55.03
CA GLY A 457 6.93 31.37 54.47
C GLY A 457 7.35 31.38 52.98
N GLU A 458 7.66 30.22 52.39
CA GLU A 458 7.89 30.10 50.95
C GLU A 458 6.57 29.98 50.17
N LYS A 459 6.49 30.65 49.02
CA LYS A 459 5.32 30.59 48.14
C LYS A 459 5.62 29.67 46.96
N ASP A 460 4.70 28.75 46.70
CA ASP A 460 4.73 27.93 45.49
C ASP A 460 4.74 28.83 44.25
N THR A 461 5.71 28.60 43.36
CA THR A 461 5.87 29.35 42.10
C THR A 461 5.06 28.73 40.95
N LEU A 462 4.40 27.60 41.20
CA LEU A 462 3.56 26.89 40.24
C LEU A 462 2.28 27.67 39.93
N ARG A 463 2.16 28.11 38.68
CA ARG A 463 0.94 28.72 38.12
C ARG A 463 0.02 27.63 37.62
N THR A 464 -0.77 27.07 38.53
CA THR A 464 -1.70 25.97 38.24
C THR A 464 -2.73 26.30 37.17
N ASP A 465 -3.11 27.58 37.03
CA ASP A 465 -4.02 28.08 35.99
C ASP A 465 -3.41 28.03 34.57
N MET A 466 -2.08 28.02 34.48
CA MET A 466 -1.32 27.91 33.24
C MET A 466 -1.05 26.45 32.83
N LEU A 467 -1.28 25.48 33.71
CA LEU A 467 -1.07 24.06 33.42
C LEU A 467 -2.17 23.50 32.49
N LEU A 468 -1.73 22.80 31.44
CA LEU A 468 -2.57 22.01 30.56
C LEU A 468 -2.41 20.53 30.89
N ARG A 469 -3.54 19.83 30.95
CA ARG A 469 -3.57 18.36 31.01
C ARG A 469 -3.67 17.73 29.63
N SER A 470 -4.54 18.30 28.79
CA SER A 470 -4.77 17.82 27.43
C SER A 470 -5.29 18.94 26.54
N VAL A 471 -4.95 18.88 25.25
CA VAL A 471 -5.43 19.80 24.21
C VAL A 471 -6.00 18.98 23.07
N GLY A 472 -7.31 19.10 22.82
CA GLY A 472 -7.96 18.46 21.68
C GLY A 472 -7.63 19.17 20.37
N LEU A 473 -7.51 18.41 19.28
CA LEU A 473 -7.29 18.94 17.93
C LEU A 473 -8.59 18.90 17.14
N LYS A 474 -8.96 20.04 16.56
CA LYS A 474 -10.06 20.18 15.62
C LYS A 474 -9.55 21.09 14.48
N PRO A 475 -9.64 20.67 13.21
CA PRO A 475 -9.90 19.30 12.76
C PRO A 475 -8.80 18.32 13.23
N LEU A 476 -9.11 17.01 13.21
CA LEU A 476 -8.11 15.98 13.52
C LEU A 476 -7.02 15.96 12.44
N VAL A 477 -5.75 15.85 12.83
CA VAL A 477 -4.62 15.91 11.89
C VAL A 477 -4.30 14.51 11.36
N PRO A 478 -4.41 14.23 10.04
CA PRO A 478 -3.98 12.96 9.44
C PRO A 478 -2.55 12.57 9.82
N LEU A 479 -2.34 11.28 10.10
CA LEU A 479 -1.04 10.69 10.40
C LEU A 479 -0.79 9.47 9.50
N PHE A 480 0.35 9.47 8.83
CA PHE A 480 0.80 8.38 7.97
C PHE A 480 2.13 7.81 8.49
N ILE A 481 2.13 6.58 8.99
CA ILE A 481 3.36 5.86 9.37
C ILE A 481 3.72 4.90 8.25
N THR A 482 4.78 5.25 7.52
CA THR A 482 5.16 4.65 6.24
C THR A 482 6.56 4.03 6.29
N TYR A 483 6.87 3.23 5.27
CA TYR A 483 8.16 2.56 5.15
C TYR A 483 8.64 2.61 3.71
N PHE A 484 9.38 3.66 3.35
CA PHE A 484 10.03 3.81 2.06
C PHE A 484 11.54 3.85 2.24
N THR A 485 12.24 2.87 1.66
CA THR A 485 13.71 2.81 1.63
C THR A 485 14.30 3.62 0.48
N ILE A 486 13.46 4.18 -0.40
CA ILE A 486 13.80 5.28 -1.30
C ILE A 486 12.68 6.31 -1.21
N TYR A 487 12.99 7.50 -0.71
CA TYR A 487 12.01 8.56 -0.53
C TYR A 487 12.67 9.94 -0.72
N PRO A 488 11.92 10.98 -1.13
CA PRO A 488 12.45 12.34 -1.17
C PRO A 488 12.92 12.80 0.22
N ASP A 489 14.07 13.46 0.28
CA ASP A 489 14.49 14.24 1.45
C ASP A 489 13.77 15.60 1.49
N GLU A 490 14.11 16.42 2.49
CA GLU A 490 13.60 17.80 2.67
C GLU A 490 13.79 18.69 1.44
N SER A 491 14.82 18.42 0.61
CA SER A 491 15.09 19.16 -0.64
C SER A 491 14.37 18.56 -1.85
N GLY A 492 13.53 17.54 -1.66
CA GLY A 492 12.83 16.82 -2.72
C GLY A 492 13.71 15.83 -3.50
N ARG A 493 14.98 15.63 -3.12
CA ARG A 493 15.89 14.69 -3.81
C ARG A 493 15.67 13.27 -3.28
N LEU A 494 15.63 12.28 -4.16
CA LEU A 494 15.50 10.89 -3.72
C LEU A 494 16.75 10.48 -2.94
N ARG A 495 16.54 9.98 -1.72
CA ARG A 495 17.58 9.37 -0.88
C ARG A 495 17.27 7.91 -0.67
N GLN A 496 18.34 7.13 -0.50
CA GLN A 496 18.22 5.73 -0.11
C GLN A 496 18.43 5.60 1.40
N TYR A 497 17.62 4.74 2.02
CA TYR A 497 17.65 4.47 3.44
C TYR A 497 17.86 2.96 3.71
N PRO A 498 18.43 2.60 4.86
CA PRO A 498 18.57 1.20 5.27
C PRO A 498 17.21 0.49 5.41
N ASP A 499 17.19 -0.82 5.14
CA ASP A 499 16.00 -1.65 5.34
C ASP A 499 15.95 -2.16 6.80
N ILE A 500 15.72 -1.24 7.73
CA ILE A 500 15.84 -1.46 9.19
C ILE A 500 14.99 -2.62 9.75
N TYR A 501 13.87 -2.95 9.10
CA TYR A 501 12.97 -4.05 9.49
C TYR A 501 12.98 -5.24 8.50
N GLY A 502 13.81 -5.21 7.46
CA GLY A 502 13.93 -6.30 6.48
C GLY A 502 12.75 -6.44 5.51
N TYR A 503 11.92 -5.41 5.33
CA TYR A 503 10.73 -5.47 4.48
C TYR A 503 11.07 -5.55 2.98
N ASP A 504 12.16 -4.92 2.53
CA ASP A 504 12.62 -5.06 1.13
C ASP A 504 12.99 -6.51 0.84
N ARG A 505 13.63 -7.20 1.78
CA ARG A 505 13.96 -8.63 1.63
C ARG A 505 12.71 -9.49 1.44
N VAL A 506 11.65 -9.23 2.21
CA VAL A 506 10.37 -9.97 2.12
C VAL A 506 9.67 -9.66 0.80
N ILE A 507 9.54 -8.39 0.43
CA ILE A 507 8.89 -7.97 -0.82
C ILE A 507 9.63 -8.52 -2.04
N SER A 508 10.96 -8.36 -2.08
CA SER A 508 11.77 -8.84 -3.20
C SER A 508 11.71 -10.35 -3.37
N HIS A 509 11.60 -11.14 -2.29
CA HIS A 509 11.41 -12.59 -2.37
C HIS A 509 10.13 -12.93 -3.15
N HIS A 510 9.01 -12.25 -2.89
CA HIS A 510 7.76 -12.48 -3.62
C HIS A 510 7.80 -11.96 -5.07
N LEU A 511 8.50 -10.85 -5.32
CA LEU A 511 8.65 -10.31 -6.67
C LEU A 511 9.46 -11.21 -7.61
N ARG A 512 10.27 -12.16 -7.09
CA ARG A 512 11.01 -13.15 -7.91
C ARG A 512 10.13 -13.99 -8.81
N ASN A 513 8.85 -14.12 -8.48
CA ASN A 513 7.88 -14.78 -9.36
C ASN A 513 7.73 -14.08 -10.72
N TYR A 514 8.18 -12.82 -10.84
CA TYR A 514 8.06 -11.96 -12.02
C TYR A 514 9.41 -11.55 -12.64
N PHE A 515 10.56 -11.99 -12.10
CA PHE A 515 11.90 -11.70 -12.65
C PHE A 515 12.38 -12.73 -13.67
#